data_AF-A0A9W9DAW4-F1
#
_entry.id   AF-A0A9W9DAW4-F1
#
_cell.length_a   1.000
_cell.length_b   1.000
_cell.length_c   1.000
_cell.angle_alpha   90.00
_cell.angle_beta   90.00
_cell.angle_gamma   90.00
#
_symmetry.space_group_name_H-M   'P 1'
#
loop_
_entity.id
_entity.type
_entity.pdbx_description
1 polymer ?
#
loop_
_entity_poly.entity_id
_entity_poly.type
_entity_poly.pdbx_seq_one_letter_code
_entity_poly.pdbx_strand_id
1 'polypeptide(L)'
;MLFRSRKKADWVPDVGGPAADGKPFDSNPVPVGFWHPSLSKVRHRVFREWVITTAFLMAFILAVLSIYWGVFYKVENRISHLLVYVVDMDGAAPYDNTGNAPFVGPTITQLVEKQLSSGMPTLGWGIRSGDDFNNDILEVRQAVYNWDAWAAIIINPNASALLYQAVATGNTSYDPLGACQLVYQDSRDDTNWYDFMLPLISQFMTQATSQVGQEWARMALQNASDPTTLANIQAAPQAISPAIGFSEFNLRPFYPYTGIPAVSIGLIYLIIISFFSFSFYLPIHMTYINPQGHPPLKFYQMIIWRWFATMSAYFMLSLAYSFVSMAFQINFTHTNPITSETQVTDVAYGNPVAYGHGTFLVYWMLNFFGMIALGLACENVAMVVGAPWMGLWLIFWVITNVSTSFYDIEIAPAFYRWGYAWPLHSVVEGSRQILFGLHSRIGLDFGILIAWGVVNTIFFPICCWFMRWKKQRGVTEYWES
;
A
#
# COMPACT_ATOMS: atom_id res chain seq x y z
N MET A 1 26.07 9.53 24.20
CA MET A 1 26.27 10.10 25.55
C MET A 1 25.24 9.54 26.55
N LEU A 2 24.95 8.23 26.51
CA LEU A 2 23.63 7.73 26.95
C LEU A 2 23.60 6.56 27.93
N PHE A 3 24.73 6.08 28.48
CA PHE A 3 24.69 5.02 29.48
C PHE A 3 25.79 5.20 30.52
N ARG A 4 25.41 5.45 31.77
CA ARG A 4 26.31 5.41 32.94
C ARG A 4 25.93 4.20 33.78
N SER A 5 26.92 3.36 34.11
CA SER A 5 26.78 2.31 35.11
C SER A 5 27.01 2.92 36.50
N ARG A 6 26.06 2.77 37.42
CA ARG A 6 26.27 3.05 38.85
C ARG A 6 26.09 1.77 39.66
N LYS A 7 26.95 1.60 40.67
CA LYS A 7 26.90 0.50 41.64
C LYS A 7 25.75 0.72 42.62
N LYS A 8 25.14 -0.39 43.05
CA LYS A 8 23.90 -0.55 43.84
C LYS A 8 23.96 0.00 45.30
N ALA A 9 24.87 0.92 45.62
CA ALA A 9 25.15 1.34 47.00
C ALA A 9 24.75 2.78 47.36
N ASP A 10 24.21 3.57 46.42
CA ASP A 10 23.95 5.00 46.65
C ASP A 10 22.46 5.33 46.88
N TRP A 11 21.61 4.36 47.30
CA TRP A 11 20.27 4.72 47.80
C TRP A 11 20.37 5.14 49.26
N VAL A 12 20.86 6.35 49.46
CA VAL A 12 20.42 7.22 50.55
C VAL A 12 19.62 8.30 49.87
N PRO A 13 18.33 8.49 50.20
CA PRO A 13 17.58 9.61 49.67
C PRO A 13 18.24 10.88 50.22
N ASP A 14 19.06 11.54 49.41
CA ASP A 14 19.66 12.84 49.69
C ASP A 14 18.58 13.92 49.54
N VAL A 15 17.50 13.78 50.31
CA VAL A 15 16.61 14.89 50.71
C VAL A 15 17.25 15.56 51.93
N GLY A 16 18.50 16.00 51.76
CA GLY A 16 19.26 16.76 52.74
C GLY A 16 18.95 18.26 52.61
N GLY A 17 17.86 18.70 53.22
CA GLY A 17 17.84 20.00 53.91
C GLY A 17 17.48 19.69 55.35
N PRO A 18 18.12 20.32 56.36
CA PRO A 18 17.89 19.95 57.75
C PRO A 18 16.39 20.08 58.06
N ALA A 19 15.82 19.03 58.67
CA ALA A 19 14.54 19.13 59.33
C ALA A 19 14.65 20.29 60.32
N ALA A 20 13.71 21.23 60.26
CA ALA A 20 13.70 22.34 61.21
C ALA A 20 13.60 21.85 62.67
N ASP A 21 13.22 20.59 62.94
CA ASP A 21 13.10 20.05 64.30
C ASP A 21 13.28 18.53 64.40
N GLY A 22 14.41 17.98 63.93
CA GLY A 22 14.98 16.71 64.44
C GLY A 22 14.08 15.46 64.62
N LYS A 23 12.92 15.33 63.95
CA LYS A 23 12.03 14.17 64.07
C LYS A 23 12.19 13.21 62.87
N PRO A 24 12.17 11.88 63.10
CA PRO A 24 12.17 10.90 62.02
C PRO A 24 10.90 11.05 61.16
N PHE A 25 11.03 10.79 59.85
CA PHE A 25 9.90 10.84 58.91
C PHE A 25 8.77 9.90 59.36
N ASP A 26 7.57 10.45 59.55
CA ASP A 26 6.37 9.69 59.90
C ASP A 26 6.05 8.66 58.80
N SER A 27 5.77 7.42 59.19
CA SER A 27 5.59 6.27 58.30
C SER A 27 4.27 6.26 57.52
N ASN A 28 3.44 7.30 57.65
CA ASN A 28 2.22 7.51 56.86
C ASN A 28 2.04 9.01 56.55
N PRO A 29 2.62 9.53 55.44
CA PRO A 29 2.43 10.91 55.05
C PRO A 29 0.96 11.16 54.68
N VAL A 30 0.33 12.14 55.34
CA VAL A 30 -1.03 12.59 55.00
C VAL A 30 -1.00 13.24 53.62
N PRO A 31 -1.92 12.90 52.69
CA PRO A 31 -1.99 13.55 51.38
C PRO A 31 -2.19 15.06 51.54
N VAL A 32 -1.32 15.85 50.91
CA VAL A 32 -1.41 17.32 50.90
C VAL A 32 -1.81 17.83 49.52
N GLY A 33 -2.41 19.02 49.45
CA GLY A 33 -2.76 19.67 48.19
C GLY A 33 -1.53 19.99 47.33
N PHE A 34 -1.69 20.04 46.00
CA PHE A 34 -0.61 20.25 45.02
C PHE A 34 0.24 21.52 45.27
N TRP A 35 -0.37 22.56 45.84
CA TRP A 35 0.29 23.83 46.13
C TRP A 35 0.97 23.88 47.50
N HIS A 36 0.90 22.81 48.30
CA HIS A 36 1.50 22.77 49.63
C HIS A 36 3.03 23.01 49.56
N PRO A 37 3.61 23.85 50.45
CA PRO A 37 5.03 24.21 50.37
C PRO A 37 6.01 23.03 50.40
N SER A 38 5.65 21.94 51.10
CA SER A 38 6.47 20.71 51.15
C SER A 38 6.66 20.05 49.79
N LEU A 39 5.75 20.27 48.84
CA LEU A 39 5.84 19.75 47.47
C LEU A 39 6.56 20.69 46.51
N SER A 40 7.01 21.88 46.93
CA SER A 40 7.60 22.86 46.01
C SER A 40 8.79 22.29 45.21
N LYS A 41 9.73 21.58 45.86
CA LYS A 41 10.87 20.95 45.18
C LYS A 41 10.44 19.81 44.25
N VAL A 42 9.48 18.99 44.69
CA VAL A 42 8.93 17.88 43.89
C VAL A 42 8.20 18.41 42.66
N ARG A 43 7.38 19.45 42.82
CA ARG A 43 6.65 20.10 41.73
C ARG A 43 7.58 20.66 40.65
N HIS A 44 8.65 21.36 41.03
CA HIS A 44 9.64 21.85 40.07
C HIS A 44 10.33 20.70 39.32
N ARG A 45 10.66 19.61 40.02
CA ARG A 45 11.25 18.42 39.41
C ARG A 45 10.28 17.76 38.41
N VAL A 46 9.05 17.49 38.83
CA VAL A 46 8.01 16.88 38.00
C VAL A 46 7.74 17.75 36.77
N PHE A 47 7.59 19.07 36.94
CA PHE A 47 7.36 19.97 35.82
C PHE A 47 8.54 19.98 34.85
N ARG A 48 9.79 20.00 35.35
CA ARG A 48 10.99 19.92 34.49
C ARG A 48 11.05 18.62 33.70
N GLU A 49 10.87 17.48 34.37
CA GLU A 49 10.90 16.16 33.71
C GLU A 49 9.75 16.01 32.71
N TRP A 50 8.55 16.52 33.04
CA TRP A 50 7.40 16.55 32.15
C TRP A 50 7.63 17.43 30.92
N VAL A 51 8.20 18.63 31.08
CA VAL A 51 8.54 19.52 29.96
C VAL A 51 9.59 18.89 29.06
N ILE A 52 10.68 18.33 29.62
CA ILE A 52 11.74 17.68 28.83
C ILE A 52 11.18 16.49 28.06
N THR A 53 10.38 15.64 28.72
CA THR A 53 9.78 14.45 28.10
C THR A 53 8.81 14.87 27.00
N THR A 54 7.94 15.85 27.26
CA THR A 54 6.98 16.36 26.27
C THR A 54 7.70 16.98 25.08
N ALA A 55 8.71 17.82 25.29
CA ALA A 55 9.49 18.43 24.20
C ALA A 55 10.21 17.37 23.35
N PHE A 56 10.77 16.35 23.99
CA PHE A 56 11.38 15.22 23.29
C PHE A 56 10.36 14.44 22.45
N LEU A 57 9.19 14.12 23.02
CA LEU A 57 8.12 13.43 22.29
C LEU A 57 7.60 14.27 21.12
N MET A 58 7.44 15.59 21.31
CA MET A 58 7.07 16.51 20.22
C MET A 58 8.09 16.46 19.08
N ALA A 59 9.39 16.56 19.40
CA ALA A 59 10.45 16.50 18.40
C ALA A 59 10.47 15.14 17.68
N PHE A 60 10.28 14.04 18.41
CA PHE A 60 10.20 12.70 17.84
C PHE A 60 9.00 12.54 16.92
N ILE A 61 7.81 12.96 17.36
CA ILE A 61 6.58 12.91 16.56
C ILE A 61 6.74 13.73 15.29
N LEU A 62 7.27 14.95 15.37
CA LEU A 62 7.54 15.77 14.19
C LEU A 62 8.50 15.08 13.23
N ALA A 63 9.58 14.46 13.73
CA ALA A 63 10.55 13.77 12.88
C ALA A 63 9.94 12.55 12.18
N VAL A 64 9.23 11.69 12.91
CA VAL A 64 8.71 10.43 12.37
C VAL A 64 7.43 10.65 11.56
N LEU A 65 6.49 11.47 12.02
CA LEU A 65 5.29 11.77 11.23
C LEU A 65 5.65 12.50 9.94
N SER A 66 6.69 13.33 9.90
CA SER A 66 7.11 13.95 8.64
C SER A 66 7.43 12.92 7.54
N ILE A 67 7.82 11.69 7.89
CA ILE A 67 8.00 10.60 6.93
C ILE A 67 6.67 10.21 6.28
N TYR A 68 5.57 10.19 7.02
CA TYR A 68 4.25 9.84 6.46
C TYR A 68 3.74 10.93 5.51
N TRP A 69 3.78 12.20 5.94
CA TRP A 69 3.35 13.32 5.08
C TRP A 69 4.30 13.52 3.88
N GLY A 70 5.59 13.20 4.04
CA GLY A 70 6.59 13.38 3.01
C GLY A 70 6.38 12.52 1.76
N VAL A 71 5.64 11.40 1.87
CA VAL A 71 5.31 10.53 0.72
C VAL A 71 4.57 11.32 -0.36
N PHE A 72 3.64 12.19 0.05
CA PHE A 72 2.81 12.99 -0.84
C PHE A 72 3.43 14.32 -1.23
N TYR A 73 4.58 14.69 -0.67
CA TYR A 73 5.12 16.03 -0.84
C TYR A 73 5.43 16.33 -2.31
N LYS A 74 4.65 17.21 -2.94
CA LYS A 74 4.72 17.51 -4.38
C LYS A 74 4.47 16.29 -5.27
N VAL A 75 3.52 15.42 -4.90
CA VAL A 75 3.15 14.23 -5.70
C VAL A 75 2.76 14.61 -7.13
N GLU A 76 2.09 15.75 -7.32
CA GLU A 76 1.70 16.31 -8.62
C GLU A 76 2.84 16.29 -9.65
N ASN A 77 4.07 16.63 -9.23
CA ASN A 77 5.24 16.67 -10.11
C ASN A 77 5.78 15.28 -10.53
N ARG A 78 5.21 14.20 -9.98
CA ARG A 78 5.64 12.81 -10.20
C ARG A 78 4.52 11.90 -10.67
N ILE A 79 3.30 12.43 -10.84
CA ILE A 79 2.18 11.70 -11.45
C ILE A 79 2.53 11.24 -12.89
N SER A 80 3.51 11.89 -13.53
CA SER A 80 4.07 11.46 -14.81
C SER A 80 4.78 10.10 -14.78
N HIS A 81 5.07 9.52 -13.60
CA HIS A 81 5.56 8.14 -13.51
C HIS A 81 4.44 7.09 -13.67
N LEU A 82 3.17 7.48 -13.51
CA LEU A 82 2.04 6.61 -13.78
C LEU A 82 1.82 6.51 -15.29
N LEU A 83 2.49 5.52 -15.89
CA LEU A 83 2.49 5.29 -17.33
C LEU A 83 1.13 4.82 -17.83
N VAL A 84 0.56 5.53 -18.80
CA VAL A 84 -0.67 5.16 -19.50
C VAL A 84 -0.36 5.04 -20.99
N TYR A 85 -0.57 3.85 -21.55
CA TYR A 85 -0.39 3.66 -22.98
C TYR A 85 -1.53 4.28 -23.78
N VAL A 86 -1.19 4.90 -24.90
CA VAL A 86 -2.16 5.30 -25.92
C VAL A 86 -1.73 4.59 -27.20
N VAL A 87 -2.45 3.52 -27.54
CA VAL A 87 -2.10 2.63 -28.64
C VAL A 87 -3.01 2.96 -29.82
N ASP A 88 -2.39 3.49 -30.88
CA ASP A 88 -3.10 3.80 -32.10
C ASP A 88 -3.05 2.60 -33.06
N MET A 89 -4.20 1.96 -33.25
CA MET A 89 -4.37 0.92 -34.27
C MET A 89 -5.27 1.39 -35.42
N ASP A 90 -5.75 2.65 -35.42
CA ASP A 90 -6.77 3.13 -36.37
C ASP A 90 -6.29 3.00 -37.83
N GLY A 91 -7.04 2.26 -38.65
CA GLY A 91 -6.66 1.96 -40.02
C GLY A 91 -5.67 0.79 -40.16
N ALA A 92 -5.39 0.02 -39.12
CA ALA A 92 -4.69 -1.25 -39.25
C ALA A 92 -5.53 -2.29 -40.00
N ALA A 93 -4.87 -3.30 -40.60
CA ALA A 93 -5.54 -4.37 -41.33
C ALA A 93 -6.61 -5.06 -40.45
N PRO A 94 -7.82 -5.37 -40.98
CA PRO A 94 -8.24 -5.29 -42.39
C PRO A 94 -8.83 -3.93 -42.83
N TYR A 95 -8.65 -2.86 -42.05
CA TYR A 95 -9.23 -1.53 -42.32
C TYR A 95 -8.26 -0.55 -43.01
N ASP A 96 -7.09 -1.04 -43.40
CA ASP A 96 -6.01 -0.33 -44.10
C ASP A 96 -6.38 0.09 -45.54
N ASN A 97 -7.36 -0.58 -46.14
CA ASN A 97 -7.77 -0.36 -47.53
C ASN A 97 -9.25 0.10 -47.67
N THR A 98 -9.75 0.88 -46.72
CA THR A 98 -11.17 1.33 -46.71
C THR A 98 -11.46 2.51 -47.65
N GLY A 99 -10.42 3.11 -48.26
CA GLY A 99 -10.54 4.27 -49.15
C GLY A 99 -10.68 5.61 -48.44
N ASN A 100 -10.81 5.62 -47.10
CA ASN A 100 -10.79 6.82 -46.26
C ASN A 100 -9.54 6.81 -45.39
N ALA A 101 -8.94 7.97 -45.14
CA ALA A 101 -7.79 8.08 -44.25
C ALA A 101 -8.23 7.95 -42.78
N PRO A 102 -7.47 7.22 -41.93
CA PRO A 102 -7.73 7.21 -40.49
C PRO A 102 -7.46 8.60 -39.90
N PHE A 103 -8.34 9.05 -39.01
CA PHE A 103 -8.24 10.36 -38.37
C PHE A 103 -8.49 10.32 -36.86
N VAL A 104 -9.25 9.34 -36.34
CA VAL A 104 -9.54 9.21 -34.91
C VAL A 104 -8.23 8.99 -34.13
N GLY A 105 -7.43 8.01 -34.56
CA GLY A 105 -6.12 7.71 -33.98
C GLY A 105 -5.17 8.93 -33.95
N PRO A 106 -4.87 9.53 -35.11
CA PRO A 106 -4.06 10.75 -35.21
C PRO A 106 -4.57 11.92 -34.36
N THR A 107 -5.88 12.11 -34.25
CA THR A 107 -6.45 13.20 -33.44
C THR A 107 -6.21 12.97 -31.94
N ILE A 108 -6.38 11.74 -31.47
CA ILE A 108 -6.17 11.38 -30.07
C ILE A 108 -4.68 11.42 -29.72
N THR A 109 -3.79 10.95 -30.60
CA THR A 109 -2.34 11.02 -30.37
C THR A 109 -1.83 12.46 -30.37
N GLN A 110 -2.34 13.34 -31.24
CA GLN A 110 -2.03 14.78 -31.20
C GLN A 110 -2.50 15.45 -29.89
N LEU A 111 -3.64 15.04 -29.34
CA LEU A 111 -4.09 15.52 -28.03
C LEU A 111 -3.09 15.14 -26.92
N VAL A 112 -2.55 13.92 -26.95
CA VAL A 112 -1.51 13.47 -26.02
C VAL A 112 -0.26 14.34 -26.16
N GLU A 113 0.23 14.55 -27.38
CA GLU A 113 1.41 15.39 -27.64
C GLU A 113 1.22 16.83 -27.14
N LYS A 114 0.02 17.38 -27.30
CA LYS A 114 -0.34 18.70 -26.78
C LYS A 114 -0.32 18.75 -25.25
N GLN A 115 -0.79 17.70 -24.57
CA GLN A 115 -0.72 17.64 -23.11
C GLN A 115 0.74 17.53 -22.63
N LEU A 116 1.54 16.67 -23.25
CA LEU A 116 2.96 16.49 -22.92
C LEU A 116 3.79 17.76 -23.15
N SER A 117 3.45 18.56 -24.16
CA SER A 117 4.12 19.83 -24.46
C SER A 117 3.58 21.04 -23.67
N SER A 118 2.52 20.88 -22.88
CA SER A 118 1.86 21.99 -22.15
C SER A 118 2.69 22.56 -20.99
N GLY A 119 3.68 21.81 -20.49
CA GLY A 119 4.48 22.17 -19.31
C GLY A 119 3.74 22.04 -17.98
N MET A 120 2.48 21.57 -17.98
CA MET A 120 1.73 21.24 -16.77
C MET A 120 1.97 19.78 -16.36
N PRO A 121 1.81 19.43 -15.07
CA PRO A 121 1.88 18.04 -14.64
C PRO A 121 0.78 17.20 -15.33
N THR A 122 1.18 16.09 -15.95
CA THR A 122 0.28 15.12 -16.59
C THR A 122 0.61 13.71 -16.11
N LEU A 123 -0.28 12.77 -16.43
CA LEU A 123 0.08 11.34 -16.41
C LEU A 123 1.26 11.07 -17.36
N GLY A 124 1.91 9.92 -17.15
CA GLY A 124 2.99 9.45 -18.01
C GLY A 124 2.43 8.92 -19.32
N TRP A 125 1.91 9.78 -20.19
CA TRP A 125 1.36 9.32 -21.46
C TRP A 125 2.45 8.72 -22.37
N GLY A 126 2.25 7.48 -22.79
CA GLY A 126 3.14 6.76 -23.69
C GLY A 126 2.42 6.39 -24.98
N ILE A 127 2.65 7.14 -26.05
CA ILE A 127 2.16 6.78 -27.39
C ILE A 127 2.89 5.52 -27.86
N ARG A 128 2.14 4.55 -28.38
CA ARG A 128 2.65 3.29 -28.95
C ARG A 128 1.99 3.02 -30.29
N SER A 129 2.73 2.39 -31.20
CA SER A 129 2.15 1.92 -32.47
C SER A 129 1.37 0.64 -32.22
N GLY A 130 0.28 0.42 -32.96
CA GLY A 130 -0.39 -0.87 -33.01
C GLY A 130 0.54 -2.03 -33.37
N ASP A 131 1.56 -1.77 -34.20
CA ASP A 131 2.56 -2.76 -34.60
C ASP A 131 3.38 -3.32 -33.43
N ASP A 132 3.57 -2.55 -32.36
CA ASP A 132 4.27 -3.01 -31.14
C ASP A 132 3.52 -4.17 -30.45
N PHE A 133 2.24 -4.33 -30.78
CA PHE A 133 1.30 -5.32 -30.22
C PHE A 133 0.67 -6.20 -31.31
N ASN A 134 1.33 -6.36 -32.46
CA ASN A 134 0.82 -7.13 -33.60
C ASN A 134 -0.58 -6.69 -34.09
N ASN A 135 -0.99 -5.44 -33.80
CA ASN A 135 -2.33 -4.92 -33.98
C ASN A 135 -3.44 -5.76 -33.30
N ASP A 136 -3.08 -6.49 -32.23
CA ASP A 136 -4.01 -7.23 -31.37
C ASP A 136 -4.28 -6.46 -30.07
N ILE A 137 -5.54 -6.10 -29.88
CA ILE A 137 -6.05 -5.43 -28.68
C ILE A 137 -5.76 -6.26 -27.42
N LEU A 138 -5.77 -7.60 -27.52
CA LEU A 138 -5.52 -8.49 -26.40
C LEU A 138 -4.06 -8.42 -25.92
N GLU A 139 -3.09 -8.18 -26.80
CA GLU A 139 -1.69 -7.98 -26.41
C GLU A 139 -1.51 -6.70 -25.59
N VAL A 140 -2.25 -5.64 -25.93
CA VAL A 140 -2.27 -4.41 -25.11
C VAL A 140 -2.88 -4.67 -23.73
N ARG A 141 -3.98 -5.43 -23.66
CA ARG A 141 -4.57 -5.83 -22.37
C ARG A 141 -3.62 -6.68 -21.54
N GLN A 142 -2.86 -7.56 -22.19
CA GLN A 142 -1.84 -8.37 -21.53
C GLN A 142 -0.72 -7.50 -20.96
N ALA A 143 -0.28 -6.46 -21.66
CA ALA A 143 0.71 -5.51 -21.15
C ALA A 143 0.22 -4.76 -19.90
N VAL A 144 -1.06 -4.34 -19.86
CA VAL A 144 -1.68 -3.77 -18.65
C VAL A 144 -1.71 -4.79 -17.52
N TYR A 145 -2.12 -6.03 -17.81
CA TYR A 145 -2.14 -7.09 -16.80
C TYR A 145 -0.74 -7.36 -16.23
N ASN A 146 0.30 -7.39 -17.08
CA ASN A 146 1.70 -7.61 -16.71
C ASN A 146 2.36 -6.42 -16.00
N TRP A 147 1.60 -5.34 -15.77
CA TRP A 147 2.08 -4.09 -15.16
C TRP A 147 3.12 -3.33 -15.97
N ASP A 148 3.20 -3.54 -17.30
CA ASP A 148 4.03 -2.73 -18.19
C ASP A 148 3.52 -1.28 -18.29
N ALA A 149 2.22 -1.08 -18.04
CA ALA A 149 1.57 0.20 -17.85
C ALA A 149 0.47 0.09 -16.78
N TRP A 150 0.06 1.21 -16.19
CA TRP A 150 -1.04 1.25 -15.22
C TRP A 150 -2.41 1.15 -15.88
N ALA A 151 -2.53 1.72 -17.08
CA ALA A 151 -3.72 1.65 -17.92
C ALA A 151 -3.34 1.79 -19.40
N ALA A 152 -4.28 1.50 -20.28
CA ALA A 152 -4.14 1.73 -21.71
C ALA A 152 -5.43 2.31 -22.31
N ILE A 153 -5.27 3.28 -23.21
CA ILE A 153 -6.28 3.75 -24.14
C ILE A 153 -5.95 3.12 -25.49
N ILE A 154 -6.85 2.30 -26.01
CA ILE A 154 -6.69 1.60 -27.28
C ILE A 154 -7.64 2.27 -28.27
N ILE A 155 -7.10 2.78 -29.39
CA ILE A 155 -7.91 3.19 -30.53
C ILE A 155 -8.08 1.97 -31.42
N ASN A 156 -9.31 1.49 -31.61
CA ASN A 156 -9.54 0.24 -32.32
C ASN A 156 -9.21 0.37 -33.82
N PRO A 157 -8.82 -0.73 -34.50
CA PRO A 157 -8.46 -0.71 -35.92
C PRO A 157 -9.51 -0.12 -36.87
N ASN A 158 -10.76 -0.18 -36.46
CA ASN A 158 -11.92 0.19 -37.25
C ASN A 158 -12.55 1.53 -36.85
N ALA A 159 -11.92 2.30 -35.95
CA ALA A 159 -12.51 3.49 -35.35
C ALA A 159 -12.95 4.52 -36.40
N SER A 160 -12.05 4.94 -37.29
CA SER A 160 -12.39 5.85 -38.38
C SER A 160 -13.26 5.18 -39.44
N ALA A 161 -12.94 3.93 -39.80
CA ALA A 161 -13.63 3.21 -40.88
C ALA A 161 -15.13 3.04 -40.60
N LEU A 162 -15.50 2.68 -39.38
CA LEU A 162 -16.91 2.52 -38.99
C LEU A 162 -17.66 3.86 -38.92
N LEU A 163 -16.99 4.96 -38.57
CA LEU A 163 -17.59 6.30 -38.63
C LEU A 163 -17.94 6.70 -40.06
N TYR A 164 -16.98 6.56 -40.98
CA TYR A 164 -17.21 6.78 -42.41
C TYR A 164 -18.33 5.91 -42.94
N GLN A 165 -18.33 4.62 -42.60
CA GLN A 165 -19.37 3.70 -43.01
C GLN A 165 -20.75 4.08 -42.45
N ALA A 166 -20.82 4.47 -41.18
CA ALA A 166 -22.09 4.80 -40.52
C ALA A 166 -22.79 5.99 -41.19
N VAL A 167 -22.03 7.02 -41.57
CA VAL A 167 -22.55 8.17 -42.31
C VAL A 167 -22.82 7.84 -43.77
N ALA A 168 -22.00 6.98 -44.40
CA ALA A 168 -22.20 6.60 -45.80
C ALA A 168 -23.43 5.73 -46.01
N THR A 169 -23.81 4.88 -45.05
CA THR A 169 -24.93 3.93 -45.20
C THR A 169 -26.13 4.20 -44.29
N GLY A 170 -26.02 5.13 -43.35
CA GLY A 170 -27.07 5.39 -42.35
C GLY A 170 -27.18 4.26 -41.33
N ASN A 171 -26.05 3.72 -40.88
CA ASN A 171 -26.02 2.57 -39.97
C ASN A 171 -26.53 2.94 -38.57
N THR A 172 -27.80 2.62 -38.29
CA THR A 172 -28.44 2.84 -36.98
C THR A 172 -27.84 2.00 -35.86
N SER A 173 -27.15 0.91 -36.20
CA SER A 173 -26.49 0.01 -35.24
C SER A 173 -25.06 0.44 -34.90
N TYR A 174 -24.57 1.56 -35.43
CA TYR A 174 -23.26 2.10 -35.04
C TYR A 174 -23.24 2.47 -33.55
N ASP A 175 -22.28 1.91 -32.81
CA ASP A 175 -22.04 2.19 -31.41
C ASP A 175 -20.72 2.98 -31.23
N PRO A 176 -20.78 4.24 -30.77
CA PRO A 176 -19.60 5.04 -30.47
C PRO A 176 -18.63 4.38 -29.49
N LEU A 177 -19.10 3.59 -28.52
CA LEU A 177 -18.25 2.93 -27.51
C LEU A 177 -17.32 1.87 -28.13
N GLY A 178 -17.60 1.43 -29.35
CA GLY A 178 -16.76 0.53 -30.12
C GLY A 178 -15.54 1.19 -30.77
N ALA A 179 -15.38 2.51 -30.70
CA ALA A 179 -14.26 3.21 -31.31
C ALA A 179 -12.96 3.09 -30.51
N CYS A 180 -13.04 3.25 -29.18
CA CYS A 180 -11.89 3.22 -28.29
C CYS A 180 -12.14 2.36 -27.05
N GLN A 181 -11.08 1.94 -26.37
CA GLN A 181 -11.15 1.17 -25.12
C GLN A 181 -10.26 1.82 -24.05
N LEU A 182 -10.73 1.88 -22.81
CA LEU A 182 -9.92 2.12 -21.62
C LEU A 182 -9.73 0.79 -20.88
N VAL A 183 -8.49 0.35 -20.69
CA VAL A 183 -8.15 -0.91 -20.02
C VAL A 183 -7.33 -0.61 -18.77
N TYR A 184 -7.70 -1.18 -17.63
CA TYR A 184 -7.03 -0.92 -16.34
C TYR A 184 -7.28 -2.03 -15.32
N GLN A 185 -6.68 -1.90 -14.13
CA GLN A 185 -6.90 -2.77 -12.97
C GLN A 185 -6.99 -1.89 -11.72
N ASP A 186 -8.20 -1.62 -11.21
CA ASP A 186 -8.34 -0.83 -9.98
C ASP A 186 -7.86 -1.62 -8.73
N SER A 187 -7.89 -2.96 -8.77
CA SER A 187 -7.39 -3.78 -7.66
C SER A 187 -5.86 -3.77 -7.50
N ARG A 188 -5.11 -3.26 -8.50
CA ARG A 188 -3.67 -3.03 -8.38
C ARG A 188 -3.37 -2.00 -7.28
N ASP A 189 -4.09 -0.88 -7.31
CA ASP A 189 -4.11 0.10 -6.23
C ASP A 189 -5.35 0.99 -6.38
N ASP A 190 -6.34 0.77 -5.51
CA ASP A 190 -7.65 1.43 -5.59
C ASP A 190 -7.52 2.93 -5.33
N THR A 191 -6.70 3.30 -4.35
CA THR A 191 -6.45 4.69 -3.97
C THR A 191 -5.78 5.43 -5.11
N ASN A 192 -4.73 4.85 -5.72
CA ASN A 192 -4.02 5.48 -6.83
C ASN A 192 -4.93 5.68 -8.06
N TRP A 193 -5.77 4.67 -8.35
CA TRP A 193 -6.71 4.72 -9.46
C TRP A 193 -7.74 5.85 -9.27
N TYR A 194 -8.44 5.89 -8.14
CA TYR A 194 -9.54 6.83 -7.93
C TYR A 194 -9.09 8.26 -7.61
N ASP A 195 -8.00 8.44 -6.85
CA ASP A 195 -7.57 9.76 -6.41
C ASP A 195 -6.70 10.49 -7.44
N PHE A 196 -5.95 9.76 -8.29
CA PHE A 196 -4.99 10.36 -9.21
C PHE A 196 -5.28 10.05 -10.69
N MET A 197 -5.47 8.78 -11.05
CA MET A 197 -5.53 8.40 -12.47
C MET A 197 -6.88 8.69 -13.13
N LEU A 198 -7.98 8.19 -12.54
CA LEU A 198 -9.32 8.25 -13.13
C LEU A 198 -9.77 9.68 -13.44
N PRO A 199 -9.57 10.70 -12.58
CA PRO A 199 -9.96 12.07 -12.89
C PRO A 199 -9.23 12.63 -14.13
N LEU A 200 -7.93 12.34 -14.26
CA LEU A 200 -7.10 12.82 -15.38
C LEU A 200 -7.43 12.08 -16.68
N ILE A 201 -7.64 10.76 -16.62
CA ILE A 201 -8.04 9.96 -17.78
C ILE A 201 -9.46 10.33 -18.24
N SER A 202 -10.42 10.51 -17.33
CA SER A 202 -11.78 10.91 -17.66
C SER A 202 -11.83 12.29 -18.33
N GLN A 203 -11.03 13.24 -17.84
CA GLN A 203 -10.87 14.54 -18.48
C GLN A 203 -10.26 14.42 -19.88
N PHE A 204 -9.23 13.56 -20.05
CA PHE A 204 -8.64 13.28 -21.35
C PHE A 204 -9.65 12.67 -22.32
N MET A 205 -10.39 11.64 -21.93
CA MET A 205 -11.40 10.98 -22.77
C MET A 205 -12.49 11.97 -23.22
N THR A 206 -12.94 12.84 -22.31
CA THR A 206 -13.90 13.91 -22.64
C THR A 206 -13.35 14.88 -23.68
N GLN A 207 -12.08 15.30 -23.53
CA GLN A 207 -11.42 16.17 -24.51
C GLN A 207 -11.20 15.47 -25.86
N ALA A 208 -10.82 14.20 -25.84
CA ALA A 208 -10.63 13.36 -27.02
C ALA A 208 -11.93 13.23 -27.83
N THR A 209 -13.03 12.84 -27.17
CA THR A 209 -14.36 12.76 -27.80
C THR A 209 -14.77 14.12 -28.39
N SER A 210 -14.55 15.23 -27.67
CA SER A 210 -14.88 16.56 -28.19
C SER A 210 -14.05 16.96 -29.41
N GLN A 211 -12.75 16.67 -29.44
CA GLN A 211 -11.89 17.06 -30.56
C GLN A 211 -12.15 16.21 -31.80
N VAL A 212 -12.29 14.90 -31.61
CA VAL A 212 -12.66 13.97 -32.69
C VAL A 212 -14.04 14.32 -33.23
N GLY A 213 -15.03 14.61 -32.36
CA GLY A 213 -16.37 15.01 -32.79
C GLY A 213 -16.38 16.32 -33.58
N GLN A 214 -15.57 17.32 -33.21
CA GLN A 214 -15.45 18.58 -33.95
C GLN A 214 -14.84 18.38 -35.33
N GLU A 215 -13.74 17.63 -35.42
CA GLU A 215 -13.08 17.36 -36.71
C GLU A 215 -13.95 16.47 -37.60
N TRP A 216 -14.61 15.47 -37.02
CA TRP A 216 -15.55 14.62 -37.72
C TRP A 216 -16.75 15.39 -38.26
N ALA A 217 -17.39 16.22 -37.44
CA ALA A 217 -18.51 17.04 -37.88
C ALA A 217 -18.11 17.96 -39.04
N ARG A 218 -16.90 18.54 -39.00
CA ARG A 218 -16.35 19.36 -40.09
C ARG A 218 -16.21 18.54 -41.38
N MET A 219 -15.62 17.35 -41.32
CA MET A 219 -15.44 16.46 -42.48
C MET A 219 -16.77 15.93 -43.02
N ALA A 220 -17.66 15.47 -42.14
CA ALA A 220 -18.95 14.92 -42.52
C ALA A 220 -19.84 15.99 -43.20
N LEU A 221 -19.88 17.22 -42.67
CA LEU A 221 -20.65 18.32 -43.26
C LEU A 221 -20.06 18.83 -44.59
N GLN A 222 -18.74 18.81 -44.75
CA GLN A 222 -18.11 19.10 -46.05
C GLN A 222 -18.54 18.10 -47.13
N ASN A 223 -18.72 16.84 -46.76
CA ASN A 223 -19.17 15.78 -47.66
C ASN A 223 -20.70 15.67 -47.78
N ALA A 224 -21.48 16.36 -46.94
CA ALA A 224 -22.95 16.33 -46.91
C ALA A 224 -23.63 17.12 -48.04
N SER A 225 -22.98 17.24 -49.20
CA SER A 225 -23.54 17.91 -50.39
C SER A 225 -24.60 17.07 -51.09
N ASP A 226 -24.61 15.75 -50.85
CA ASP A 226 -25.55 14.80 -51.40
C ASP A 226 -26.77 14.62 -50.47
N PRO A 227 -28.03 14.80 -50.95
CA PRO A 227 -29.24 14.52 -50.19
C PRO A 227 -29.27 13.13 -49.54
N THR A 228 -28.64 12.12 -50.15
CA THR A 228 -28.58 10.77 -49.59
C THR A 228 -27.68 10.71 -48.36
N THR A 229 -26.52 11.35 -48.37
CA THR A 229 -25.65 11.45 -47.19
C THR A 229 -26.32 12.20 -46.05
N LEU A 230 -27.07 13.26 -46.35
CA LEU A 230 -27.81 13.99 -45.32
C LEU A 230 -28.90 13.12 -44.67
N ALA A 231 -29.63 12.33 -45.46
CA ALA A 231 -30.61 11.38 -44.95
C ALA A 231 -29.95 10.29 -44.08
N ASN A 232 -28.77 9.82 -44.47
CA ASN A 232 -28.02 8.82 -43.71
C ASN A 232 -27.49 9.37 -42.38
N ILE A 233 -27.01 10.61 -42.36
CA ILE A 233 -26.63 11.31 -41.13
C ILE A 233 -27.83 11.45 -40.18
N GLN A 234 -29.01 11.78 -40.72
CA GLN A 234 -30.24 11.85 -39.93
C GLN A 234 -30.66 10.49 -39.36
N ALA A 235 -30.36 9.40 -40.08
CA ALA A 235 -30.63 8.04 -39.61
C ALA A 235 -29.67 7.59 -38.51
N ALA A 236 -28.40 8.04 -38.53
CA ALA A 236 -27.37 7.66 -37.55
C ALA A 236 -26.80 8.88 -36.79
N PRO A 237 -27.61 9.62 -36.02
CA PRO A 237 -27.16 10.84 -35.34
C PRO A 237 -26.03 10.59 -34.34
N GLN A 238 -25.96 9.39 -33.75
CA GLN A 238 -24.91 8.98 -32.82
C GLN A 238 -23.53 8.91 -33.48
N ALA A 239 -23.46 8.71 -34.80
CA ALA A 239 -22.22 8.76 -35.56
C ALA A 239 -21.68 10.20 -35.71
N ILE A 240 -22.49 11.23 -35.45
CA ILE A 240 -22.05 12.64 -35.43
C ILE A 240 -21.78 13.13 -34.00
N SER A 241 -22.67 12.81 -33.06
CA SER A 241 -22.55 13.22 -31.67
C SER A 241 -22.96 12.07 -30.75
N PRO A 242 -22.04 11.46 -29.97
CA PRO A 242 -20.68 11.92 -29.68
C PRO A 242 -19.61 11.53 -30.73
N ALA A 243 -19.98 10.89 -31.84
CA ALA A 243 -19.09 10.26 -32.81
C ALA A 243 -18.31 9.08 -32.23
N ILE A 244 -17.42 9.31 -31.27
CA ILE A 244 -16.65 8.25 -30.60
C ILE A 244 -16.97 8.16 -29.10
N GLY A 245 -16.68 7.01 -28.52
CA GLY A 245 -16.72 6.77 -27.09
C GLY A 245 -15.67 5.73 -26.68
N PHE A 246 -15.56 5.52 -25.37
CA PHE A 246 -14.58 4.62 -24.76
C PHE A 246 -15.31 3.53 -24.00
N SER A 247 -15.09 2.28 -24.38
CA SER A 247 -15.52 1.13 -23.59
C SER A 247 -14.52 0.87 -22.48
N GLU A 248 -15.00 0.65 -21.25
CA GLU A 248 -14.14 0.47 -20.08
C GLU A 248 -13.98 -1.01 -19.73
N PHE A 249 -12.74 -1.47 -19.61
CA PHE A 249 -12.38 -2.84 -19.28
C PHE A 249 -11.46 -2.86 -18.06
N ASN A 250 -12.06 -2.93 -16.88
CA ASN A 250 -11.35 -3.20 -15.65
C ASN A 250 -11.03 -4.71 -15.57
N LEU A 251 -9.82 -5.12 -15.91
CA LEU A 251 -9.44 -6.53 -15.99
C LEU A 251 -9.59 -7.24 -14.64
N ARG A 252 -9.39 -6.52 -13.54
CA ARG A 252 -9.47 -7.03 -12.16
C ARG A 252 -10.14 -6.00 -11.26
N PRO A 253 -11.48 -6.00 -11.17
CA PRO A 253 -12.23 -5.11 -10.29
C PRO A 253 -11.96 -5.35 -8.80
N PHE A 254 -11.82 -4.28 -8.03
CA PHE A 254 -11.72 -4.35 -6.57
C PHE A 254 -13.10 -4.64 -5.98
N TYR A 255 -13.41 -5.91 -5.79
CA TYR A 255 -14.63 -6.37 -5.14
C TYR A 255 -14.42 -7.75 -4.51
N PRO A 256 -14.92 -8.03 -3.28
CA PRO A 256 -15.78 -7.17 -2.45
C PRO A 256 -15.00 -6.08 -1.70
N TYR A 257 -15.68 -4.97 -1.37
CA TYR A 257 -15.09 -3.86 -0.60
C TYR A 257 -14.66 -4.24 0.82
N THR A 258 -15.17 -5.35 1.37
CA THR A 258 -14.65 -5.93 2.62
C THR A 258 -13.20 -6.39 2.51
N GLY A 259 -12.65 -6.49 1.29
CA GLY A 259 -11.23 -6.72 1.02
C GLY A 259 -10.31 -5.55 1.36
N ILE A 260 -10.82 -4.31 1.45
CA ILE A 260 -10.01 -3.12 1.78
C ILE A 260 -9.14 -3.34 3.02
N PRO A 261 -9.68 -3.73 4.20
CA PRO A 261 -8.86 -3.97 5.38
C PRO A 261 -7.86 -5.13 5.21
N ALA A 262 -8.13 -6.10 4.35
CA ALA A 262 -7.23 -7.24 4.11
C ALA A 262 -5.95 -6.85 3.34
N VAL A 263 -6.01 -5.78 2.54
CA VAL A 263 -4.89 -5.34 1.68
C VAL A 263 -4.33 -3.96 2.04
N SER A 264 -4.89 -3.28 3.04
CA SER A 264 -4.48 -1.92 3.43
C SER A 264 -4.30 -1.80 4.96
N ILE A 265 -5.01 -0.86 5.59
CA ILE A 265 -4.87 -0.45 6.99
C ILE A 265 -5.02 -1.61 7.97
N GLY A 266 -5.81 -2.64 7.66
CA GLY A 266 -5.94 -3.80 8.53
C GLY A 266 -4.60 -4.53 8.76
N LEU A 267 -3.65 -4.43 7.82
CA LEU A 267 -2.31 -5.00 7.98
C LEU A 267 -1.46 -4.28 9.04
N ILE A 268 -1.86 -3.08 9.51
CA ILE A 268 -1.25 -2.49 10.70
C ILE A 268 -1.52 -3.35 11.93
N TYR A 269 -2.69 -3.99 12.02
CA TYR A 269 -2.99 -4.89 13.13
C TYR A 269 -2.06 -6.09 13.16
N LEU A 270 -1.55 -6.54 12.01
CA LEU A 270 -0.53 -7.59 11.95
C LEU A 270 0.75 -7.15 12.70
N ILE A 271 1.19 -5.90 12.54
CA ILE A 271 2.33 -5.34 13.29
C ILE A 271 2.01 -5.21 14.77
N ILE A 272 0.84 -4.65 15.10
CA ILE A 272 0.43 -4.38 16.48
C ILE A 272 0.30 -5.67 17.28
N ILE A 273 -0.38 -6.68 16.73
CA ILE A 273 -0.56 -8.00 17.36
C ILE A 273 0.81 -8.65 17.60
N SER A 274 1.69 -8.61 16.60
CA SER A 274 3.03 -9.19 16.71
C SER A 274 3.94 -8.44 17.70
N PHE A 275 3.72 -7.14 17.89
CA PHE A 275 4.43 -6.36 18.90
C PHE A 275 3.95 -6.70 20.31
N PHE A 276 2.63 -6.71 20.53
CA PHE A 276 2.08 -6.96 21.86
C PHE A 276 2.22 -8.41 22.32
N SER A 277 2.37 -9.37 21.41
CA SER A 277 2.65 -10.77 21.77
C SER A 277 3.86 -10.89 22.70
N PHE A 278 4.95 -10.15 22.43
CA PHE A 278 6.13 -10.15 23.29
C PHE A 278 5.77 -9.75 24.73
N SER A 279 5.04 -8.66 24.91
CA SER A 279 4.63 -8.16 26.23
C SER A 279 3.71 -9.14 26.96
N PHE A 280 2.81 -9.84 26.25
CA PHE A 280 1.94 -10.85 26.84
C PHE A 280 2.69 -12.14 27.23
N TYR A 281 3.65 -12.59 26.42
CA TYR A 281 4.37 -13.83 26.66
C TYR A 281 5.60 -13.67 27.56
N LEU A 282 6.15 -12.45 27.70
CA LEU A 282 7.35 -12.21 28.50
C LEU A 282 7.19 -12.65 29.98
N PRO A 283 6.09 -12.32 30.71
CA PRO A 283 5.89 -12.79 32.07
C PRO A 283 5.85 -14.31 32.17
N ILE A 284 5.24 -14.98 31.18
CA ILE A 284 5.15 -16.44 31.09
C ILE A 284 6.56 -17.01 30.93
N HIS A 285 7.39 -16.45 30.06
CA HIS A 285 8.77 -16.91 29.88
C HIS A 285 9.67 -16.63 31.08
N MET A 286 9.40 -15.57 31.84
CA MET A 286 10.16 -15.22 33.04
C MET A 286 9.92 -16.19 34.20
N THR A 287 8.82 -16.97 34.19
CA THR A 287 8.60 -18.03 35.18
C THR A 287 9.75 -19.04 35.19
N TYR A 288 10.26 -19.44 34.03
CA TYR A 288 11.43 -20.34 33.91
C TYR A 288 12.73 -19.82 34.55
N ILE A 289 12.82 -18.52 34.84
CA ILE A 289 14.00 -17.90 35.46
C ILE A 289 13.76 -17.60 36.95
N ASN A 290 12.53 -17.27 37.32
CA ASN A 290 12.18 -16.90 38.67
C ASN A 290 12.06 -18.17 39.54
N PRO A 291 12.87 -18.34 40.60
CA PRO A 291 12.86 -19.55 41.41
C PRO A 291 11.63 -19.59 42.32
N GLN A 292 10.48 -19.97 41.75
CA GLN A 292 9.23 -20.25 42.47
C GLN A 292 9.03 -21.77 42.59
N GLY A 293 9.95 -22.44 43.28
CA GLY A 293 9.86 -23.89 43.53
C GLY A 293 10.44 -24.79 42.42
N HIS A 294 11.10 -24.24 41.40
CA HIS A 294 11.85 -25.00 40.41
C HIS A 294 13.23 -24.34 40.13
N PRO A 295 14.25 -25.11 39.68
CA PRO A 295 15.52 -24.54 39.26
C PRO A 295 15.36 -23.68 38.00
N PRO A 296 16.20 -22.64 37.81
CA PRO A 296 16.15 -21.81 36.61
C PRO A 296 16.60 -22.57 35.37
N LEU A 297 15.94 -22.32 34.24
CA LEU A 297 16.27 -22.92 32.94
C LEU A 297 17.63 -22.42 32.43
N LYS A 298 18.38 -23.30 31.74
CA LYS A 298 19.64 -22.90 31.09
C LYS A 298 19.38 -21.85 30.02
N PHE A 299 20.25 -20.84 29.97
CA PHE A 299 20.03 -19.67 29.11
C PHE A 299 19.91 -19.99 27.61
N TYR A 300 20.72 -20.91 27.06
CA TYR A 300 20.62 -21.29 25.65
C TYR A 300 19.29 -22.03 25.36
N GLN A 301 18.81 -22.86 26.30
CA GLN A 301 17.52 -23.54 26.16
C GLN A 301 16.36 -22.55 26.25
N MET A 302 16.50 -21.49 27.04
CA MET A 302 15.52 -20.41 27.10
C MET A 302 15.45 -19.62 25.78
N ILE A 303 16.59 -19.34 25.13
CA ILE A 303 16.59 -18.70 23.81
C ILE A 303 15.85 -19.56 22.79
N ILE A 304 16.20 -20.86 22.72
CA ILE A 304 15.57 -21.81 21.81
C ILE A 304 14.07 -21.90 22.08
N TRP A 305 13.67 -22.07 23.35
CA TRP A 305 12.28 -22.09 23.77
C TRP A 305 11.53 -20.82 23.34
N ARG A 306 12.09 -19.64 23.60
CA ARG A 306 11.44 -18.38 23.23
C ARG A 306 11.27 -18.24 21.74
N TRP A 307 12.28 -18.59 20.95
CA TRP A 307 12.18 -18.52 19.50
C TRP A 307 11.08 -19.46 18.97
N PHE A 308 11.06 -20.73 19.40
CA PHE A 308 10.00 -21.67 19.02
C PHE A 308 8.62 -21.21 19.49
N ALA A 309 8.50 -20.72 20.72
CA ALA A 309 7.24 -20.20 21.25
C ALA A 309 6.72 -19.00 20.44
N THR A 310 7.60 -18.06 20.08
CA THR A 310 7.25 -16.92 19.23
C THR A 310 6.82 -17.37 17.84
N MET A 311 7.55 -18.31 17.20
CA MET A 311 7.16 -18.85 15.89
C MET A 311 5.81 -19.57 15.94
N SER A 312 5.56 -20.40 16.95
CA SER A 312 4.26 -21.07 17.14
C SER A 312 3.13 -20.07 17.41
N ALA A 313 3.39 -19.03 18.20
CA ALA A 313 2.42 -17.97 18.45
C ALA A 313 2.08 -17.21 17.16
N TYR A 314 3.08 -16.81 16.37
CA TYR A 314 2.85 -16.14 15.09
C TYR A 314 2.09 -17.01 14.10
N PHE A 315 2.38 -18.31 14.06
CA PHE A 315 1.65 -19.26 13.21
C PHE A 315 0.15 -19.31 13.57
N MET A 316 -0.19 -19.35 14.87
CA MET A 316 -1.57 -19.34 15.34
C MET A 316 -2.26 -17.97 15.22
N LEU A 317 -1.56 -16.88 15.55
CA LEU A 317 -2.10 -15.52 15.50
C LEU A 317 -2.33 -15.05 14.05
N SER A 318 -1.42 -15.38 13.13
CA SER A 318 -1.61 -15.10 11.70
C SER A 318 -2.77 -15.90 11.12
N LEU A 319 -3.01 -17.13 11.62
CA LEU A 319 -4.16 -17.93 11.23
C LEU A 319 -5.47 -17.28 11.69
N ALA A 320 -5.54 -16.90 12.96
CA ALA A 320 -6.70 -16.19 13.52
C ALA A 320 -6.95 -14.86 12.79
N TYR A 321 -5.89 -14.09 12.49
CA TYR A 321 -5.97 -12.87 11.70
C TYR A 321 -6.52 -13.14 10.29
N SER A 322 -6.01 -14.16 9.60
CA SER A 322 -6.45 -14.52 8.26
C SER A 322 -7.90 -15.02 8.22
N PHE A 323 -8.35 -15.68 9.29
CA PHE A 323 -9.76 -16.07 9.44
C PHE A 323 -10.71 -14.89 9.53
N VAL A 324 -10.28 -13.71 9.97
CA VAL A 324 -11.14 -12.52 9.95
C VAL A 324 -11.57 -12.21 8.53
N SER A 325 -10.63 -12.18 7.58
CA SER A 325 -10.93 -11.96 6.15
C SER A 325 -11.93 -12.99 5.62
N MET A 326 -11.77 -14.25 5.99
CA MET A 326 -12.69 -15.34 5.61
C MET A 326 -14.08 -15.18 6.27
N ALA A 327 -14.13 -14.79 7.54
CA ALA A 327 -15.38 -14.60 8.29
C ALA A 327 -16.22 -13.45 7.73
N PHE A 328 -15.57 -12.42 7.17
CA PHE A 328 -16.21 -11.31 6.45
C PHE A 328 -16.42 -11.61 4.96
N GLN A 329 -16.51 -12.90 4.61
CA GLN A 329 -16.97 -13.40 3.31
C GLN A 329 -16.13 -12.95 2.10
N ILE A 330 -14.83 -12.66 2.31
CA ILE A 330 -13.90 -12.58 1.19
C ILE A 330 -13.75 -13.98 0.59
N ASN A 331 -13.81 -14.07 -0.73
CA ASN A 331 -13.69 -15.36 -1.41
C ASN A 331 -12.23 -15.83 -1.39
N PHE A 332 -12.02 -17.07 -0.94
CA PHE A 332 -10.71 -17.74 -0.90
C PHE A 332 -10.74 -19.13 -1.56
N THR A 333 -11.87 -19.55 -2.12
CA THR A 333 -12.09 -20.95 -2.51
C THR A 333 -12.57 -21.11 -3.94
N HIS A 334 -13.48 -20.24 -4.40
CA HIS A 334 -14.11 -20.37 -5.71
C HIS A 334 -13.40 -19.49 -6.72
N THR A 335 -12.98 -20.05 -7.85
CA THR A 335 -12.40 -19.26 -8.93
C THR A 335 -13.49 -18.53 -9.71
N ASN A 336 -13.19 -17.33 -10.20
CA ASN A 336 -14.07 -16.64 -11.15
C ASN A 336 -14.25 -17.52 -12.42
N PRO A 337 -15.45 -17.56 -13.05
CA PRO A 337 -15.62 -18.26 -14.32
C PRO A 337 -14.68 -17.75 -15.42
N ILE A 338 -14.25 -16.48 -15.32
CA ILE A 338 -13.32 -15.86 -16.25
C ILE A 338 -11.90 -15.95 -15.64
N THR A 339 -11.09 -16.85 -16.20
CA THR A 339 -9.69 -17.07 -15.75
C THR A 339 -8.66 -16.37 -16.62
N SER A 340 -9.08 -15.81 -17.77
CA SER A 340 -8.18 -15.09 -18.68
C SER A 340 -7.62 -13.81 -18.03
N GLU A 341 -6.37 -13.51 -18.33
CA GLU A 341 -5.67 -12.31 -17.85
C GLU A 341 -6.16 -11.04 -18.53
N THR A 342 -6.66 -11.17 -19.76
CA THR A 342 -7.08 -10.05 -20.64
C THR A 342 -8.59 -9.81 -20.67
N GLN A 343 -9.35 -10.60 -19.92
CA GLN A 343 -10.80 -10.45 -19.79
C GLN A 343 -11.17 -9.87 -18.43
N VAL A 344 -12.25 -9.09 -18.41
CA VAL A 344 -12.84 -8.51 -17.20
C VAL A 344 -13.45 -9.64 -16.37
N THR A 345 -13.02 -9.79 -15.13
CA THR A 345 -13.60 -10.78 -14.21
C THR A 345 -14.99 -10.36 -13.75
N ASP A 346 -15.90 -11.32 -13.57
CA ASP A 346 -17.27 -11.03 -13.18
C ASP A 346 -17.41 -10.87 -11.65
N VAL A 347 -17.74 -9.64 -11.22
CA VAL A 347 -17.92 -9.30 -9.80
C VAL A 347 -19.07 -10.05 -9.12
N ALA A 348 -20.02 -10.60 -9.88
CA ALA A 348 -21.11 -11.43 -9.34
C ALA A 348 -20.58 -12.70 -8.67
N TYR A 349 -19.37 -13.14 -9.03
CA TYR A 349 -18.68 -14.29 -8.44
C TYR A 349 -17.63 -13.91 -7.38
N GLY A 350 -17.60 -12.64 -6.96
CA GLY A 350 -16.63 -12.13 -5.99
C GLY A 350 -15.24 -11.91 -6.58
N ASN A 351 -14.22 -11.82 -5.72
CA ASN A 351 -12.84 -11.64 -6.15
C ASN A 351 -12.29 -12.90 -6.86
N PRO A 352 -11.45 -12.76 -7.90
CA PRO A 352 -11.11 -13.87 -8.80
C PRO A 352 -10.06 -14.86 -8.31
N VAL A 353 -9.43 -14.62 -7.14
CA VAL A 353 -8.46 -15.48 -6.41
C VAL A 353 -7.37 -16.16 -7.26
N ALA A 354 -6.10 -15.92 -6.93
CA ALA A 354 -4.98 -16.41 -7.75
C ALA A 354 -4.74 -17.95 -7.67
N TYR A 355 -5.13 -18.62 -6.58
CA TYR A 355 -4.72 -20.01 -6.31
C TYR A 355 -5.89 -20.98 -6.08
N GLY A 356 -7.10 -20.62 -6.50
CA GLY A 356 -8.31 -21.43 -6.29
C GLY A 356 -8.47 -21.83 -4.81
N HIS A 357 -8.64 -23.13 -4.53
CA HIS A 357 -8.75 -23.64 -3.15
C HIS A 357 -7.50 -23.43 -2.28
N GLY A 358 -6.33 -23.21 -2.87
CA GLY A 358 -5.08 -22.95 -2.14
C GLY A 358 -4.94 -21.50 -1.66
N THR A 359 -5.81 -20.59 -2.12
CA THR A 359 -5.69 -19.14 -1.89
C THR A 359 -5.63 -18.80 -0.40
N PHE A 360 -6.48 -19.41 0.43
CA PHE A 360 -6.43 -19.18 1.88
C PHE A 360 -5.10 -19.59 2.51
N LEU A 361 -4.54 -20.74 2.10
CA LEU A 361 -3.27 -21.21 2.65
C LEU A 361 -2.12 -20.28 2.25
N VAL A 362 -2.08 -19.81 1.01
CA VAL A 362 -1.05 -18.86 0.54
C VAL A 362 -1.20 -17.53 1.26
N TYR A 363 -2.44 -17.01 1.40
CA TYR A 363 -2.72 -15.77 2.14
C TYR A 363 -2.31 -15.88 3.61
N TRP A 364 -2.64 -16.98 4.27
CA TRP A 364 -2.23 -17.22 5.64
C TRP A 364 -0.70 -17.31 5.77
N MET A 365 -0.03 -18.03 4.87
CA MET A 365 1.44 -18.11 4.89
C MET A 365 2.08 -16.75 4.64
N LEU A 366 1.52 -15.91 3.75
CA LEU A 366 1.99 -14.54 3.55
C LEU A 366 1.88 -13.74 4.86
N ASN A 367 0.74 -13.81 5.55
CA ASN A 367 0.55 -13.15 6.84
C ASN A 367 1.48 -13.71 7.92
N PHE A 368 1.74 -15.02 7.93
CA PHE A 368 2.64 -15.67 8.87
C PHE A 368 4.09 -15.18 8.69
N PHE A 369 4.62 -15.19 7.47
CA PHE A 369 5.95 -14.66 7.17
C PHE A 369 6.02 -13.14 7.37
N GLY A 370 4.92 -12.43 7.10
CA GLY A 370 4.74 -11.02 7.47
C GLY A 370 4.92 -10.80 8.98
N MET A 371 4.24 -11.61 9.81
CA MET A 371 4.36 -11.52 11.27
C MET A 371 5.76 -11.86 11.75
N ILE A 372 6.44 -12.85 11.15
CA ILE A 372 7.84 -13.15 11.47
C ILE A 372 8.73 -11.94 11.17
N ALA A 373 8.61 -11.35 9.98
CA ALA A 373 9.46 -10.24 9.54
C ALA A 373 9.24 -8.98 10.39
N LEU A 374 7.98 -8.61 10.62
CA LEU A 374 7.59 -7.40 11.35
C LEU A 374 7.71 -7.59 12.88
N GLY A 375 7.26 -8.72 13.37
CA GLY A 375 7.18 -9.06 14.79
C GLY A 375 8.52 -9.33 15.42
N LEU A 376 9.36 -10.18 14.83
CA LEU A 376 10.68 -10.45 15.41
C LEU A 376 11.57 -9.21 15.44
N ALA A 377 11.45 -8.30 14.46
CA ALA A 377 12.14 -7.01 14.51
C ALA A 377 11.73 -6.22 15.75
N CYS A 378 10.43 -6.16 16.03
CA CYS A 378 9.89 -5.57 17.25
C CYS A 378 10.38 -6.26 18.53
N GLU A 379 10.37 -7.59 18.61
CA GLU A 379 10.86 -8.31 19.79
C GLU A 379 12.36 -8.08 20.03
N ASN A 380 13.15 -8.06 18.96
CA ASN A 380 14.59 -7.82 19.01
C ASN A 380 14.90 -6.44 19.58
N VAL A 381 14.22 -5.40 19.08
CA VAL A 381 14.40 -4.04 19.58
C VAL A 381 13.83 -3.89 20.99
N ALA A 382 12.70 -4.53 21.29
CA ALA A 382 12.10 -4.57 22.62
C ALA A 382 13.07 -5.08 23.68
N MET A 383 13.80 -6.17 23.39
CA MET A 383 14.81 -6.74 24.29
C MET A 383 16.02 -5.81 24.49
N VAL A 384 16.36 -4.99 23.50
CA VAL A 384 17.51 -4.08 23.54
C VAL A 384 17.15 -2.79 24.26
N VAL A 385 16.09 -2.13 23.81
CA VAL A 385 15.66 -0.80 24.26
C VAL A 385 14.93 -0.89 25.60
N GLY A 386 13.95 -1.78 25.71
CA GLY A 386 13.11 -1.94 26.90
C GLY A 386 11.97 -0.93 27.03
N ALA A 387 11.22 -1.00 28.13
CA ALA A 387 10.07 -0.14 28.38
C ALA A 387 10.49 1.16 29.08
N PRO A 388 9.87 2.32 28.79
CA PRO A 388 8.75 2.55 27.87
C PRO A 388 9.16 2.83 26.41
N TRP A 389 10.46 2.99 26.15
CA TRP A 389 11.00 3.51 24.88
C TRP A 389 10.77 2.61 23.67
N MET A 390 10.50 1.31 23.88
CA MET A 390 10.02 0.42 22.82
C MET A 390 8.77 0.93 22.09
N GLY A 391 7.94 1.77 22.75
CA GLY A 391 6.79 2.39 22.10
C GLY A 391 7.19 3.34 20.97
N LEU A 392 8.33 4.02 21.09
CA LEU A 392 8.87 4.88 20.03
C LEU A 392 9.33 4.04 18.83
N TRP A 393 9.94 2.87 19.08
CA TRP A 393 10.27 1.94 18.01
C TRP A 393 9.01 1.48 17.28
N LEU A 394 7.95 1.10 18.00
CA LEU A 394 6.69 0.70 17.38
C LEU A 394 6.14 1.80 16.48
N ILE A 395 6.10 3.05 16.96
CA ILE A 395 5.61 4.20 16.19
C ILE A 395 6.45 4.38 14.91
N PHE A 396 7.78 4.38 15.04
CA PHE A 396 8.69 4.47 13.89
C PHE A 396 8.50 3.32 12.89
N TRP A 397 8.41 2.09 13.40
CA TRP A 397 8.30 0.88 12.60
C TRP A 397 6.98 0.83 11.84
N VAL A 398 5.87 1.19 12.48
CA VAL A 398 4.56 1.30 11.84
C VAL A 398 4.57 2.40 10.78
N ILE A 399 5.02 3.61 11.13
CA ILE A 399 4.97 4.75 10.19
C ILE A 399 5.82 4.49 8.96
N THR A 400 7.04 4.00 9.11
CA THR A 400 7.91 3.72 7.95
C THR A 400 7.33 2.63 7.05
N ASN A 401 6.82 1.53 7.61
CA ASN A 401 6.16 0.48 6.83
C ASN A 401 4.91 0.99 6.12
N VAL A 402 4.00 1.67 6.83
CA VAL A 402 2.75 2.17 6.25
C VAL A 402 3.01 3.15 5.11
N SER A 403 3.96 4.08 5.31
CA SER A 403 4.31 5.12 4.32
C SER A 403 4.70 4.54 2.96
N THR A 404 5.28 3.34 2.92
CA THR A 404 5.77 2.71 1.69
C THR A 404 4.95 1.50 1.23
N SER A 405 3.85 1.19 1.93
CA SER A 405 3.05 -0.01 1.61
C SER A 405 1.65 0.35 1.10
N PHE A 406 1.03 1.40 1.64
CA PHE A 406 -0.32 1.82 1.20
C PHE A 406 -0.30 2.87 0.10
N TYR A 407 0.88 3.42 -0.17
CA TYR A 407 1.07 4.45 -1.17
C TYR A 407 2.10 3.99 -2.18
N ASP A 408 1.85 4.33 -3.43
CA ASP A 408 2.68 3.94 -4.54
C ASP A 408 4.06 4.63 -4.47
N ILE A 409 5.10 3.79 -4.42
CA ILE A 409 6.49 4.23 -4.34
C ILE A 409 6.93 4.90 -5.67
N GLU A 410 6.28 4.59 -6.80
CA GLU A 410 6.59 5.18 -8.11
C GLU A 410 6.37 6.70 -8.12
N ILE A 411 5.32 7.17 -7.44
CA ILE A 411 5.00 8.61 -7.32
C ILE A 411 5.50 9.25 -6.02
N ALA A 412 6.08 8.47 -5.12
CA ALA A 412 6.76 8.98 -3.94
C ALA A 412 8.13 9.60 -4.30
N PRO A 413 8.67 10.52 -3.48
CA PRO A 413 10.06 10.95 -3.63
C PRO A 413 11.02 9.76 -3.62
N ALA A 414 12.11 9.82 -4.41
CA ALA A 414 13.09 8.74 -4.51
C ALA A 414 13.68 8.29 -3.16
N PHE A 415 13.60 9.14 -2.13
CA PHE A 415 13.90 8.79 -0.75
C PHE A 415 13.16 7.52 -0.31
N TYR A 416 11.89 7.30 -0.68
CA TYR A 416 11.05 6.19 -0.22
C TYR A 416 11.35 4.84 -0.89
N ARG A 417 12.33 4.76 -1.80
CA ARG A 417 12.71 3.50 -2.47
C ARG A 417 13.21 2.42 -1.51
N TRP A 418 13.62 2.78 -0.29
CA TRP A 418 13.89 1.77 0.76
C TRP A 418 12.65 0.94 1.09
N GLY A 419 11.45 1.45 0.80
CA GLY A 419 10.17 0.78 0.97
C GLY A 419 10.05 -0.57 0.27
N TYR A 420 10.73 -0.75 -0.87
CA TYR A 420 10.77 -2.05 -1.56
C TYR A 420 11.43 -3.15 -0.73
N ALA A 421 12.29 -2.79 0.22
CA ALA A 421 12.88 -3.75 1.16
C ALA A 421 12.02 -3.92 2.42
N TRP A 422 11.00 -3.10 2.66
CA TRP A 422 10.22 -3.14 3.90
C TRP A 422 9.19 -4.26 3.82
N PRO A 423 9.01 -5.04 4.91
CA PRO A 423 8.19 -6.25 4.87
C PRO A 423 6.71 -5.97 4.61
N LEU A 424 6.15 -4.86 5.13
CA LEU A 424 4.73 -4.57 4.92
C LEU A 424 4.39 -4.33 3.44
N HIS A 425 5.32 -3.78 2.65
CA HIS A 425 5.10 -3.53 1.23
C HIS A 425 4.87 -4.86 0.49
N SER A 426 5.70 -5.87 0.78
CA SER A 426 5.53 -7.23 0.26
C SER A 426 4.24 -7.92 0.73
N VAL A 427 3.79 -7.64 1.96
CA VAL A 427 2.51 -8.19 2.45
C VAL A 427 1.33 -7.56 1.72
N VAL A 428 1.33 -6.24 1.51
CA VAL A 428 0.26 -5.54 0.76
C VAL A 428 0.18 -6.06 -0.68
N GLU A 429 1.30 -6.01 -1.40
CA GLU A 429 1.39 -6.41 -2.80
C GLU A 429 1.03 -7.88 -2.99
N GLY A 430 1.56 -8.76 -2.14
CA GLY A 430 1.20 -10.18 -2.13
C GLY A 430 -0.28 -10.40 -1.82
N SER A 431 -0.87 -9.63 -0.90
CA SER A 431 -2.30 -9.78 -0.55
C SER A 431 -3.21 -9.36 -1.70
N ARG A 432 -2.90 -8.24 -2.37
CA ARG A 432 -3.61 -7.80 -3.59
C ARG A 432 -3.52 -8.85 -4.69
N GLN A 433 -2.32 -9.39 -4.93
CA GLN A 433 -2.09 -10.45 -5.92
C GLN A 433 -2.90 -11.71 -5.62
N ILE A 434 -2.84 -12.21 -4.38
CA ILE A 434 -3.52 -13.44 -3.96
C ILE A 434 -5.05 -13.29 -4.07
N LEU A 435 -5.60 -12.17 -3.60
CA LEU A 435 -7.04 -11.97 -3.52
C LEU A 435 -7.65 -11.62 -4.89
N PHE A 436 -6.97 -10.80 -5.68
CA PHE A 436 -7.52 -10.26 -6.93
C PHE A 436 -6.90 -10.83 -8.21
N GLY A 437 -6.02 -11.83 -8.12
CA GLY A 437 -5.50 -12.51 -9.30
C GLY A 437 -4.75 -11.56 -10.25
N LEU A 438 -3.91 -10.70 -9.67
CA LEU A 438 -3.02 -9.78 -10.39
C LEU A 438 -1.73 -10.49 -10.83
N HIS A 439 -0.90 -9.79 -11.61
CA HIS A 439 0.41 -10.26 -12.01
C HIS A 439 1.25 -10.74 -10.82
N SER A 440 1.86 -11.91 -10.99
CA SER A 440 2.49 -12.61 -9.87
C SER A 440 3.91 -12.13 -9.63
N ARG A 441 4.11 -11.44 -8.50
CA ARG A 441 5.40 -11.14 -7.88
C ARG A 441 5.62 -11.88 -6.56
N ILE A 442 4.79 -12.90 -6.29
CA ILE A 442 4.68 -13.55 -4.98
C ILE A 442 6.02 -14.14 -4.49
N GLY A 443 6.86 -14.62 -5.42
CA GLY A 443 8.18 -15.16 -5.08
C GLY A 443 9.14 -14.09 -4.53
N LEU A 444 9.08 -12.87 -5.07
CA LEU A 444 9.84 -11.73 -4.55
C LEU A 444 9.32 -11.33 -3.17
N ASP A 445 8.00 -11.28 -3.00
CA ASP A 445 7.38 -10.88 -1.73
C ASP A 445 7.72 -11.85 -0.60
N PHE A 446 7.57 -13.17 -0.82
CA PHE A 446 8.04 -14.17 0.16
C PHE A 446 9.55 -14.10 0.38
N GLY A 447 10.33 -13.87 -0.68
CA GLY A 447 11.79 -13.74 -0.58
C GLY A 447 12.22 -12.63 0.39
N ILE A 448 11.61 -11.45 0.29
CA ILE A 448 11.87 -10.31 1.19
C ILE A 448 11.45 -10.63 2.63
N LEU A 449 10.26 -11.21 2.82
CA LEU A 449 9.76 -11.56 4.15
C LEU A 449 10.63 -12.62 4.85
N ILE A 450 11.03 -13.65 4.11
CA ILE A 450 11.92 -14.70 4.61
C ILE A 450 13.30 -14.12 4.94
N ALA A 451 13.85 -13.23 4.09
CA ALA A 451 15.13 -12.58 4.36
C ALA A 451 15.11 -11.80 5.69
N TRP A 452 14.04 -11.01 5.93
CA TRP A 452 13.84 -10.35 7.23
C TRP A 452 13.71 -11.35 8.38
N GLY A 453 12.95 -12.43 8.20
CA GLY A 453 12.80 -13.46 9.21
C GLY A 453 14.12 -14.14 9.59
N VAL A 454 14.98 -14.42 8.60
CA VAL A 454 16.32 -14.98 8.80
C VAL A 454 17.22 -14.00 9.55
N VAL A 455 17.28 -12.74 9.09
CA VAL A 455 18.08 -11.68 9.75
C VAL A 455 17.64 -11.52 11.20
N ASN A 456 16.34 -11.37 11.45
CA ASN A 456 15.81 -11.22 12.80
C ASN A 456 16.07 -12.45 13.68
N THR A 457 16.01 -13.66 13.12
CA THR A 457 16.32 -14.89 13.84
C THR A 457 17.79 -14.96 14.25
N ILE A 458 18.71 -14.49 13.40
CA ILE A 458 20.14 -14.41 13.73
C ILE A 458 20.40 -13.38 14.85
N PHE A 459 19.68 -12.25 14.84
CA PHE A 459 19.81 -11.23 15.89
C PHE A 459 19.16 -11.64 17.23
N PHE A 460 18.13 -12.49 17.21
CA PHE A 460 17.38 -12.91 18.38
C PHE A 460 18.23 -13.40 19.58
N PRO A 461 19.21 -14.33 19.42
CA PRO A 461 20.08 -14.75 20.52
C PRO A 461 20.95 -13.60 21.06
N ILE A 462 21.41 -12.70 20.18
CA ILE A 462 22.23 -11.54 20.55
C ILE A 462 21.41 -10.57 21.41
N CYS A 463 20.18 -10.28 21.00
CA CYS A 463 19.25 -9.44 21.74
C CYS A 463 18.87 -10.06 23.11
N CYS A 464 18.63 -11.37 23.16
CA CYS A 464 18.41 -12.09 24.42
C CYS A 464 19.60 -11.97 25.38
N TRP A 465 20.82 -12.09 24.85
CA TRP A 465 22.05 -11.93 25.63
C TRP A 465 22.18 -10.50 26.17
N PHE A 466 21.91 -9.50 25.34
CA PHE A 466 21.95 -8.10 25.75
C PHE A 466 20.92 -7.78 26.84
N MET A 467 19.68 -8.29 26.70
CA MET A 467 18.64 -8.15 27.74
C MET A 467 19.09 -8.76 29.07
N ARG A 468 19.70 -9.95 29.05
CA ARG A 468 20.27 -10.59 30.25
C ARG A 468 21.38 -9.73 30.85
N TRP A 469 22.28 -9.20 30.03
CA TRP A 469 23.37 -8.33 30.46
C TRP A 469 22.84 -7.06 31.15
N LYS A 470 21.81 -6.41 30.60
CA LYS A 470 21.14 -5.25 31.23
C LYS A 470 20.62 -5.61 32.62
N LYS A 471 19.88 -6.73 32.73
CA LYS A 471 19.32 -7.22 33.99
C LYS A 471 20.40 -7.52 35.04
N GLN A 472 21.51 -8.13 34.63
CA GLN A 472 22.63 -8.43 35.53
C GLN A 472 23.36 -7.17 36.03
N ARG A 473 23.45 -6.13 35.20
CA ARG A 473 24.10 -4.86 35.56
C ARG A 473 23.16 -3.84 36.23
N GLY A 474 21.88 -4.18 36.40
CA GLY A 474 20.88 -3.29 36.98
C GLY A 474 20.69 -2.01 36.16
N VAL A 475 20.83 -2.08 34.83
CA VAL A 475 20.59 -0.94 33.95
C VAL A 475 19.09 -0.68 33.93
N THR A 476 18.66 0.42 34.55
CA THR A 476 17.28 0.90 34.54
C THR A 476 17.01 1.68 33.25
N GLU A 477 15.82 1.49 32.70
CA GLU A 477 15.40 2.03 31.38
C GLU A 477 14.71 3.39 31.51
N TYR A 478 14.30 3.73 32.73
CA TYR A 478 13.88 5.07 33.12
C TYR A 478 15.08 5.90 33.58
N TRP A 479 14.91 7.22 33.60
CA TRP A 479 15.70 8.11 34.47
C TRP A 479 15.35 7.83 35.94
N GLU A 480 15.54 6.59 36.39
CA GLU A 480 15.58 6.29 37.82
C GLU A 480 16.96 6.74 38.31
N SER A 481 16.93 7.96 38.87
CA SER A 481 17.90 8.62 39.76
C SER A 481 19.14 7.82 40.16
#